data_AF-A0AA87ZTS0-F1
#
_entry.id   AF-A0AA87ZTS0-F1
#
_cell.length_a   1.000
_cell.length_b   1.000
_cell.length_c   1.000
_cell.angle_alpha   90.00
_cell.angle_beta   90.00
_cell.angle_gamma   90.00
#
_symmetry.space_group_name_H-M   'P 1'
#
loop_
_entity.id
_entity.type
_entity.pdbx_description
1 polymer ?
#
loop_
_entity_poly.entity_id
_entity_poly.type
_entity_poly.pdbx_seq_one_letter_code
_entity_poly.pdbx_strand_id
1 'polypeptide(L)' 'MTVCLWDYMVEDSLVGRYDHHTEFAVGVDMSVLVEGLLASTGWDELVYVWQHGTDPRAP' A
#
# COMPACT_ATOMS: atom_id res chain seq x y z
N MET A 1 9.45 5.40 -4.46
CA MET A 1 9.17 5.65 -3.03
C MET A 1 8.37 4.50 -2.47
N THR A 2 8.54 4.15 -1.20
CA THR A 2 8.01 2.92 -0.61
C THR A 2 6.75 3.15 0.24
N VAL A 3 5.74 2.30 0.07
CA VAL A 3 4.65 2.06 1.03
C VAL A 3 4.91 0.72 1.72
N CYS A 4 4.76 0.68 3.04
CA CYS A 4 4.96 -0.54 3.83
C CYS A 4 3.72 -0.86 4.64
N LEU A 5 3.45 -2.15 4.82
CA LEU A 5 2.41 -2.67 5.70
C LEU A 5 3.07 -3.45 6.83
N TRP A 6 2.65 -3.18 8.07
CA TRP A 6 3.13 -3.89 9.24
C TRP A 6 2.01 -4.49 10.06
N ASP A 7 2.24 -5.69 10.60
CA ASP A 7 1.44 -6.31 11.66
C ASP A 7 2.21 -6.17 12.98
N TYR A 8 1.69 -5.35 13.88
CA TYR A 8 2.35 -5.04 15.14
C TYR A 8 2.29 -6.18 16.17
N MET A 9 1.51 -7.23 15.91
CA MET A 9 1.34 -8.36 16.82
C MET A 9 2.37 -9.48 16.61
N VAL A 10 3.21 -9.39 15.57
CA VAL A 10 4.22 -10.40 15.24
C VAL A 10 5.65 -9.85 15.35
N GLU A 11 6.60 -10.72 15.68
CA GLU A 11 8.01 -10.35 15.93
C GLU A 11 8.70 -9.80 14.66
N ASP A 12 8.43 -10.40 13.50
CA ASP A 12 8.80 -9.87 12.19
C ASP A 12 7.62 -9.10 11.58
N SER A 13 7.43 -7.87 12.07
CA SER A 13 6.23 -7.08 11.81
C SER A 13 6.05 -6.62 10.37
N LEU A 14 7.06 -6.67 9.49
CA LEU A 14 6.92 -6.21 8.10
C LEU A 14 6.18 -7.25 7.25
N VAL A 15 4.95 -6.94 6.86
CA VAL A 15 4.10 -7.84 6.07
C VAL A 15 4.24 -7.59 4.57
N GLY A 16 4.42 -6.34 4.16
CA GLY A 16 4.48 -5.97 2.75
C GLY A 16 5.29 -4.71 2.50
N ARG A 17 5.98 -4.69 1.36
CA ARG A 17 6.74 -3.54 0.87
C ARG A 17 6.39 -3.31 -0.60
N TYR A 18 5.92 -2.11 -0.91
CA TYR A 18 5.42 -1.75 -2.24
C TYR A 18 6.15 -0.50 -2.75
N ASP A 19 6.81 -0.63 -3.90
CA ASP A 19 7.64 0.42 -4.51
C ASP A 19 7.03 0.95 -5.83
N HIS A 20 5.70 1.12 -5.86
CA HIS A 20 4.94 1.48 -7.05
C HIS A 20 4.90 2.98 -7.34
N HIS A 21 5.06 3.85 -6.33
CA HIS A 21 5.13 5.29 -6.56
C HIS A 21 6.53 5.70 -7.05
N THR A 22 6.59 6.47 -8.14
CA THR A 22 7.86 6.96 -8.70
C THR A 22 8.39 8.19 -7.94
N GLU A 23 7.49 8.96 -7.33
CA GLU A 23 7.78 10.14 -6.48
C GLU A 23 7.30 9.90 -5.03
N PHE A 24 7.33 10.93 -4.18
CA PHE A 24 6.92 10.83 -2.78
C PHE A 24 5.50 10.24 -2.62
N ALA A 25 5.38 9.16 -1.85
CA ALA A 25 4.11 8.63 -1.35
C ALA A 25 3.66 9.53 -0.19
N VAL A 26 2.45 10.07 -0.28
CA VAL A 26 1.97 11.14 0.61
C VAL A 26 0.68 10.82 1.35
N GLY A 27 -0.06 9.79 0.92
CA GLY A 27 -1.29 9.35 1.58
C GLY A 27 -1.46 7.84 1.51
N VAL A 28 -2.08 7.28 2.55
CA VAL A 28 -2.49 5.88 2.63
C VAL A 28 -3.88 5.80 3.27
N ASP A 29 -4.68 4.83 2.84
CA ASP A 29 -5.97 4.51 3.46
C ASP A 29 -6.29 3.01 3.32
N MET A 30 -7.20 2.53 4.16
CA MET A 30 -7.70 1.15 4.15
C MET A 30 -9.23 1.15 4.07
N SER A 31 -9.79 0.29 3.23
CA SER A 31 -11.25 0.18 3.11
C SER A 31 -11.88 -0.35 4.40
N VAL A 32 -12.91 0.33 4.87
CA VAL A 32 -13.76 -0.13 5.99
C VAL A 32 -14.89 -1.08 5.53
N LEU A 33 -15.01 -1.31 4.22
CA LEU A 33 -16.08 -2.13 3.63
C LEU A 33 -15.56 -3.41 2.97
N VAL A 34 -14.30 -3.40 2.52
CA VAL A 34 -13.67 -4.52 1.81
C VAL A 34 -12.37 -4.86 2.53
N GLU A 35 -12.38 -5.99 3.22
CA GLU A 35 -11.22 -6.46 3.97
C GLU A 35 -9.99 -6.58 3.07
N GLY A 36 -8.87 -6.02 3.54
CA GLY A 36 -7.59 -6.07 2.85
C GLY A 36 -7.47 -5.18 1.60
N LEU A 37 -8.47 -4.35 1.28
CA LEU A 37 -8.35 -3.36 0.20
C LEU A 37 -7.61 -2.12 0.71
N LEU A 38 -6.51 -1.80 0.04
CA LEU A 38 -5.59 -0.72 0.41
C LEU A 38 -5.60 0.36 -0.68
N ALA A 39 -5.32 1.60 -0.29
CA ALA A 39 -5.09 2.69 -1.23
C ALA A 39 -3.87 3.53 -0.83
N SER A 40 -3.16 4.07 -1.81
CA SER A 40 -2.12 5.08 -1.59
C SER A 40 -2.12 6.13 -2.68
N THR A 41 -1.60 7.31 -2.34
CA THR A 41 -1.46 8.45 -3.25
C THR A 41 -0.04 8.99 -3.24
N GLY A 42 0.41 9.49 -4.38
CA GLY A 42 1.76 10.01 -4.56
C GLY A 42 1.81 11.32 -5.34
N TRP A 43 2.97 11.96 -5.31
CA TRP A 43 3.30 13.13 -6.15
C TRP A 43 3.54 12.78 -7.62
N ASP A 44 3.50 11.49 -7.96
CA ASP A 44 3.54 10.97 -9.32
C ASP A 44 2.18 11.08 -10.03
N GLU A 45 1.24 11.83 -9.46
CA GLU A 45 -0.13 12.05 -9.98
C GLU A 45 -0.97 10.76 -10.05
N LEU A 46 -0.56 9.72 -9.31
CA LEU A 46 -1.24 8.42 -9.31
C LEU A 46 -1.88 8.10 -7.96
N VAL A 47 -3.00 7.38 -8.07
CA VAL A 47 -3.65 6.67 -6.97
C VAL A 47 -3.63 5.20 -7.30
N TYR A 48 -3.15 4.39 -6.37
CA TYR A 48 -3.19 2.94 -6.48
C TYR A 48 -4.18 2.38 -5.48
N VAL A 49 -5.00 1.44 -5.93
CA VAL A 49 -5.96 0.70 -5.10
C VAL A 49 -5.71 -0.78 -5.38
N TRP A 50 -5.39 -1.55 -4.35
CA TRP A 50 -5.00 -2.95 -4.53
C TRP A 50 -5.40 -3.81 -3.33
N GLN A 51 -5.50 -5.12 -3.58
CA GLN A 51 -5.74 -6.09 -2.51
C GLN A 51 -4.41 -6.41 -1.81
N HIS A 52 -4.44 -6.54 -0.49
CA HIS A 52 -3.27 -7.00 0.26
C HIS A 52 -2.70 -8.31 -0.33
N GLY A 53 -1.39 -8.33 -0.58
CA GLY A 53 -0.68 -9.46 -1.19
C GLY A 53 -0.60 -9.43 -2.72
N THR A 54 -1.16 -8.42 -3.41
CA THR A 54 -1.04 -8.25 -4.86
C THR A 54 -0.07 -7.13 -5.23
N ASP A 55 0.45 -7.13 -6.48
CA ASP A 55 1.20 -5.99 -7.00
C ASP A 55 0.21 -4.84 -7.29
N PRO A 56 0.41 -3.64 -6.72
CA PRO A 56 -0.44 -2.48 -6.99
C PRO A 56 -0.47 -2.05 -8.46
N ARG A 57 0.52 -2.45 -9.26
CA ARG A 57 0.63 -2.14 -10.69
C ARG A 57 0.02 -3.24 -11.57
N ALA A 58 -0.48 -4.33 -10.99
CA ALA A 58 -1.17 -5.36 -11.75
C ALA A 58 -2.47 -4.81 -12.35
N PRO A 59 -2.83 -5.20 -13.59
CA PRO A 59 -4.05 -4.77 -14.25
C PRO A 59 -5.33 -5.34 -13.62
#